data_AF-A0A2I1BV16-F1
#
_entry.id   AF-A0A2I1BV16-F1
#
_cell.length_a   1.000
_cell.length_b   1.000
_cell.length_c   1.000
_cell.angle_alpha   90.00
_cell.angle_beta   90.00
_cell.angle_gamma   90.00
#
_symmetry.space_group_name_H-M   'P 1'
#
loop_
_entity.id
_entity.type
_entity.pdbx_description
1 polymer ?
#
loop_
_entity_poly.entity_id
_entity_poly.type
_entity_poly.pdbx_seq_one_letter_code
_entity_poly.pdbx_strand_id
1 'polypeptide(L)' 'MFEAVGPYSFTLFTRYLGWSHPEIKVLVAGMRKELRDFYTYHLYTEVHVTYGQRPETD' A
#
# COMPACT_ATOMS: atom_id res chain seq x y z
N MET A 1 3.34 3.75 3.50
CA MET A 1 2.44 2.56 3.42
C MET A 1 1.59 2.60 2.15
N PHE A 2 0.90 3.70 1.84
CA PHE A 2 0.05 3.80 0.65
C PHE A 2 0.83 3.84 -0.68
N GLU A 3 2.13 4.12 -0.66
CA GLU A 3 3.01 4.02 -1.83
C GLU A 3 3.09 2.59 -2.38
N ALA A 4 2.89 1.59 -1.52
CA ALA A 4 2.97 0.17 -1.87
C ALA A 4 1.75 -0.34 -2.66
N VAL A 5 0.66 0.44 -2.74
CA VAL A 5 -0.57 0.06 -3.47
C VAL A 5 -0.28 -0.29 -4.93
N GLY A 6 0.59 0.46 -5.60
CA GLY A 6 0.96 0.18 -6.98
C GLY A 6 1.71 -1.16 -7.13
N PRO A 7 2.92 -1.29 -6.56
CA PRO A 7 3.75 -2.48 -6.72
C PRO A 7 3.05 -3.80 -6.36
N TYR A 8 2.27 -3.83 -5.26
CA TYR A 8 1.54 -5.03 -4.85
C TYR A 8 0.39 -5.36 -5.81
N SER A 9 -0.34 -4.35 -6.28
CA SER A 9 -1.46 -4.58 -7.22
C SER A 9 -0.94 -5.11 -8.56
N PHE A 10 0.06 -4.48 -9.16
CA PHE A 10 0.52 -4.89 -10.49
C PHE A 10 1.07 -6.31 -10.53
N THR A 11 1.89 -6.69 -9.55
CA THR A 11 2.53 -8.02 -9.56
C THR A 11 1.51 -9.13 -9.35
N LEU A 12 0.59 -8.96 -8.39
CA LEU A 12 -0.41 -9.97 -8.07
C LEU A 12 -1.45 -10.12 -9.18
N PHE A 13 -2.00 -9.00 -9.67
CA PHE A 13 -3.09 -9.03 -10.64
C PHE A 13 -2.64 -9.51 -12.03
N THR A 14 -1.42 -9.15 -12.46
CA THR A 14 -0.92 -9.63 -13.76
C THR A 14 -0.52 -11.10 -13.72
N ARG A 15 0.20 -11.56 -12.68
CA ARG A 15 0.78 -12.91 -12.64
C ARG A 15 -0.22 -14.00 -12.29
N TYR A 16 -1.17 -13.71 -11.40
CA TYR A 16 -2.05 -14.74 -10.84
C TYR A 16 -3.51 -14.60 -11.27
N LEU A 17 -3.94 -13.39 -11.62
CA LEU A 17 -5.34 -13.11 -11.95
C LEU A 17 -5.55 -12.79 -13.44
N GLY A 18 -4.47 -12.66 -14.22
CA GLY A 18 -4.54 -12.46 -15.67
C GLY A 18 -5.07 -11.09 -16.10
N TRP A 19 -5.06 -10.10 -15.19
CA TRP A 19 -5.57 -8.75 -15.49
C TRP A 19 -4.61 -7.99 -16.40
N SER A 20 -5.17 -7.13 -17.25
CA SER A 20 -4.39 -6.25 -18.10
C SER A 20 -3.85 -5.04 -17.31
N HIS A 21 -2.77 -4.44 -17.82
CA HIS A 21 -2.19 -3.24 -17.20
C HIS A 21 -3.17 -2.05 -17.12
N PRO A 22 -4.00 -1.76 -18.15
CA PRO A 22 -5.01 -0.69 -18.05
C PRO A 22 -6.03 -0.91 -16.93
N GLU A 23 -6.55 -2.12 -16.76
CA GLU A 23 -7.52 -2.45 -15.71
C GLU A 23 -6.94 -2.20 -14.31
N ILE A 24 -5.70 -2.64 -14.09
CA ILE A 24 -5.00 -2.44 -12.82
C ILE A 24 -4.74 -0.95 -12.56
N LYS A 25 -4.41 -0.16 -13.60
CA LYS A 25 -4.23 1.30 -13.46
C LYS A 25 -5.52 1.98 -12.98
N VAL A 26 -6.67 1.58 -13.52
CA VAL A 26 -7.99 2.11 -13.11
C VAL A 26 -8.26 1.79 -11.64
N LEU A 27 -8.06 0.53 -11.23
CA LEU A 27 -8.22 0.11 -9.84
C LEU A 27 -7.31 0.91 -8.89
N VAL A 28 -6.02 0.99 -9.20
CA VAL A 28 -5.03 1.71 -8.39
C VAL A 28 -5.36 3.21 -8.30
N ALA A 29 -5.91 3.81 -9.37
CA ALA A 29 -6.36 5.20 -9.36
C ALA A 29 -7.54 5.40 -8.40
N GLY A 30 -8.53 4.50 -8.41
CA GLY A 30 -9.65 4.50 -7.47
C GLY A 30 -9.19 4.36 -6.02
N MET A 31 -8.38 3.34 -5.73
CA MET A 31 -7.82 3.13 -4.39
C MET A 31 -7.07 4.37 -3.88
N ARG A 32 -6.24 5.01 -4.73
CA ARG A 32 -5.51 6.23 -4.35
C ARG A 32 -6.44 7.40 -4.04
N LYS A 33 -7.58 7.51 -4.72
CA LYS A 33 -8.56 8.56 -4.46
C LYS A 33 -9.19 8.34 -3.09
N GLU A 34 -9.66 7.13 -2.79
CA GLU A 34 -10.29 6.79 -1.52
C GLU A 34 -9.32 6.90 -0.34
N LEU A 35 -8.10 6.39 -0.48
CA LEU A 35 -7.07 6.47 0.56
C LEU A 35 -6.61 7.90 0.87
N ARG A 36 -6.91 8.87 0.00
CA ARG A 36 -6.62 10.30 0.23
C ARG A 36 -7.83 11.06 0.77
N ASP A 37 -9.01 10.44 0.79
CA ASP A 37 -10.21 11.04 1.36
C ASP A 37 -10.31 10.72 2.85
N PHE A 38 -9.48 11.43 3.62
CA PHE A 38 -9.41 11.31 5.08
C PHE A 38 -10.60 11.97 5.81
N TYR A 39 -11.41 12.75 5.08
CA TYR A 39 -12.60 13.40 5.65
C TYR A 39 -13.79 12.45 5.68
N THR A 40 -13.92 11.60 4.66
CA THR A 40 -14.99 10.60 4.56
C THR A 40 -14.57 9.28 5.20
N TYR A 41 -13.32 8.86 5.02
CA TYR A 41 -12.83 7.55 5.46
C TYR A 41 -11.84 7.66 6.64
N HIS A 42 -12.24 7.11 7.78
CA HIS A 42 -11.39 6.99 8.98
C HIS A 42 -10.77 5.61 9.05
N LEU A 43 -9.65 5.43 8.35
CA LEU A 43 -8.93 4.16 8.28
C LEU A 43 -8.07 3.97 9.53
N TYR A 44 -8.26 2.84 10.22
CA TYR A 44 -7.44 2.43 11.35
C TYR A 44 -6.55 1.27 10.95
N THR A 45 -5.29 1.31 11.37
CA THR A 45 -4.35 0.20 11.19
C THR A 45 -3.61 -0.02 12.50
N GLU A 46 -3.41 -1.28 12.85
CA GLU A 46 -2.53 -1.64 13.94
C GLU A 46 -1.08 -1.53 13.44
N VAL A 47 -0.26 -0.72 14.12
CA VAL A 47 1.14 -0.51 13.74
C VAL A 47 2.02 -0.95 14.90
N HIS A 48 2.81 -2.00 14.66
CA HIS A 48 3.86 -2.40 15.57
C HIS A 48 5.15 -1.69 15.19
N VAL A 49 5.71 -0.91 16.12
CA VAL A 49 6.99 -0.22 15.93
C VAL A 49 8.02 -0.83 16.88
N THR A 50 9.11 -1.34 16.32
CA THR A 50 10.23 -1.89 17.08
C THR A 50 11.43 -0.96 16.95
N TYR A 51 12.01 -0.55 18.08
CA TYR A 51 13.20 0.29 18.11
C TYR A 51 14.42 -0.55 18.50
N GLY A 52 15.44 -0.56 17.65
CA GLY A 52 16.75 -1.12 17.98
C GLY A 52 17.71 -0.02 18.43
N GLN A 53 18.30 -0.15 19.61
CA GLN A 53 19.39 0.71 20.05
C GLN A 53 20.72 0.03 19.74
N ARG A 54 21.59 0.70 18.97
CA ARG A 54 22.96 0.23 18.79
C ARG A 54 23.67 0.28 20.14
N PRO A 55 24.43 -0.76 20.54
CA PRO A 55 25.21 -0.71 21.78
C PRO A 55 26.18 0.47 21.75
N GLU A 56 26.34 1.12 22.91
CA GLU A 56 27.45 2.04 23.13
C GLU A 56 28.72 1.18 23.20
N THR A 57 29.64 1.43 22.27
CA THR A 57 30.97 0.80 22.27
C THR A 57 31.68 1.07 23.59
N ASP A 58 32.27 0.03 24.19
CA ASP A 58 33.38 0.17 25.14
C ASP A 58 34.64 0.73 24.45
#